data_AF-A0A6I3MMX4-F1
#
_entry.id   AF-A0A6I3MMX4-F1
#
_cell.length_a   1.000
_cell.length_b   1.000
_cell.length_c   1.000
_cell.angle_alpha   90.00
_cell.angle_beta   90.00
_cell.angle_gamma   90.00
#
_symmetry.space_group_name_H-M   'P 1'
#
loop_
_entity.id
_entity.type
_entity.pdbx_description
1 polymer ?
#
loop_
_entity_poly.entity_id
_entity_poly.type
_entity_poly.pdbx_seq_one_letter_code
_entity_poly.pdbx_strand_id
1 'polypeptide(L)'
;MKTFFEKIFKPYIFPIIILIIGAYLKTGENLNVITDYFLQSSNSFIKFFGRQFYLWEVIFYLIIIFIISKVYKLIFNSKSSMEKKMLKAIKKYPLRYNVTITGTTDEFVFKYSLLVENEKYRINDLRPYCSNCSEKSIRMATFSYGDFKCNCGKYIDYRLCQDIKSRIITDLEELE
;
A
#
# COMPACT_ATOMS: atom_id res chain seq x y z
N MET A 1 8.35 17.81 6.65
CA MET A 1 9.24 16.79 6.04
C MET A 1 9.52 17.02 4.55
N LYS A 2 8.55 17.45 3.71
CA LYS A 2 8.79 17.77 2.28
C LYS A 2 9.96 18.75 2.05
N THR A 3 10.01 19.82 2.85
CA THR A 3 11.05 20.86 2.75
C THR A 3 12.46 20.39 3.14
N PHE A 4 12.60 19.38 4.00
CA PHE A 4 13.90 18.82 4.40
C PHE A 4 14.46 17.90 3.31
N PHE A 5 13.61 17.06 2.71
CA PHE A 5 14.00 16.22 1.58
C PHE A 5 14.33 17.05 0.31
N GLU A 6 13.58 18.12 0.04
CA GLU A 6 13.86 18.96 -1.12
C GLU A 6 15.13 19.80 -0.97
N LYS A 7 15.42 20.36 0.22
CA LYS A 7 16.60 21.21 0.44
C LYS A 7 17.90 20.43 0.67
N ILE A 8 17.85 19.24 1.28
CA ILE A 8 19.06 18.48 1.66
C ILE A 8 19.19 17.19 0.86
N PHE A 9 18.12 16.47 0.54
CA PHE A 9 18.24 15.20 -0.20
C PHE A 9 18.52 15.43 -1.69
N LYS A 10 17.78 16.33 -2.35
CA LYS A 10 17.87 16.55 -3.80
C LYS A 10 19.26 17.00 -4.31
N PRO A 11 19.95 17.99 -3.68
CA PRO A 11 21.22 18.48 -4.19
C PRO A 11 22.42 17.58 -3.88
N TYR A 12 22.32 16.63 -2.93
CA TYR A 12 23.44 15.76 -2.55
C TYR A 12 23.30 14.34 -3.08
N ILE A 13 22.08 13.77 -3.09
CA ILE A 13 21.88 12.40 -3.59
C ILE A 13 21.92 12.34 -5.11
N PHE A 14 21.43 13.37 -5.80
CA PHE A 14 21.51 13.41 -7.25
C PHE A 14 22.95 13.37 -7.77
N PRO A 15 23.90 14.19 -7.28
CA PRO A 15 25.30 14.05 -7.65
C PRO A 15 25.93 12.74 -7.16
N ILE A 16 25.58 12.20 -5.99
CA ILE A 16 26.11 10.89 -5.55
C ILE A 16 25.63 9.77 -6.48
N ILE A 17 24.35 9.77 -6.88
CA ILE A 17 23.81 8.81 -7.85
C ILE A 17 24.49 8.99 -9.21
N ILE A 18 24.69 10.23 -9.67
CA ILE A 18 25.44 10.51 -10.91
C ILE A 18 26.89 10.07 -10.80
N LEU A 19 27.53 10.20 -9.63
CA LEU A 19 28.91 9.80 -9.41
C LEU A 19 29.05 8.28 -9.40
N ILE A 20 28.08 7.56 -8.81
CA ILE A 20 27.99 6.10 -8.86
C ILE A 20 27.72 5.64 -10.30
N ILE A 21 26.77 6.26 -11.01
CA ILE A 21 26.47 5.95 -12.42
C ILE A 21 27.68 6.27 -13.31
N GLY A 22 28.35 7.40 -13.10
CA GLY A 22 29.52 7.83 -13.87
C GLY A 22 30.76 6.98 -13.60
N ALA A 23 30.99 6.60 -12.34
CA ALA A 23 32.04 5.65 -11.97
C ALA A 23 31.74 4.28 -12.59
N TYR A 24 30.48 3.85 -12.58
CA TYR A 24 30.02 2.59 -13.16
C TYR A 24 30.11 2.57 -14.69
N LEU A 25 29.72 3.66 -15.38
CA LEU A 25 29.90 3.82 -16.83
C LEU A 25 31.36 3.82 -17.20
N LYS A 26 32.22 4.52 -16.44
CA LYS A 26 33.67 4.52 -16.64
C LYS A 26 34.31 3.14 -16.36
N THR A 27 33.79 2.38 -15.39
CA THR A 27 34.19 0.98 -15.22
C THR A 27 33.68 0.10 -16.34
N GLY A 28 32.47 0.32 -16.85
CA GLY A 28 31.91 -0.35 -18.02
C GLY A 28 32.72 -0.10 -19.29
N GLU A 29 33.17 1.13 -19.54
CA GLU A 29 34.08 1.45 -20.65
C GLU A 29 35.42 0.72 -20.53
N ASN A 30 36.02 0.71 -19.33
CA ASN A 30 37.26 -0.05 -19.08
C ASN A 30 37.05 -1.57 -19.18
N LEU A 31 35.89 -2.07 -18.77
CA LEU A 31 35.51 -3.49 -18.88
C LEU A 31 35.27 -3.88 -20.33
N ASN A 32 34.68 -3.01 -21.16
CA ASN A 32 34.52 -3.24 -22.60
C ASN A 32 35.88 -3.39 -23.30
N VAL A 33 36.85 -2.52 -22.98
CA VAL A 33 38.22 -2.63 -23.51
C VAL A 33 38.88 -3.95 -23.12
N ILE A 34 38.68 -4.41 -21.88
CA ILE A 34 39.21 -5.69 -21.39
C ILE A 34 38.46 -6.88 -22.03
N THR A 35 37.15 -6.77 -22.21
CA THR A 35 36.30 -7.81 -22.79
C THR A 35 36.58 -7.98 -24.29
N ASP A 36 36.78 -6.88 -25.02
CA ASP A 36 37.20 -6.87 -26.42
C ASP A 36 38.59 -7.48 -26.60
N TYR A 37 39.53 -7.18 -25.71
CA TYR A 37 40.85 -7.81 -25.68
C TYR A 37 40.76 -9.34 -25.55
N PHE A 38 39.88 -9.83 -24.67
CA PHE A 38 39.67 -11.28 -24.51
C PHE A 38 38.89 -11.92 -25.67
N LEU A 39 37.92 -11.21 -26.27
CA LEU A 39 37.11 -11.69 -27.38
C LEU A 39 37.87 -11.77 -28.72
N GLN A 40 38.85 -10.88 -28.92
CA GLN A 40 39.72 -10.85 -30.10
C GLN A 40 40.89 -11.84 -30.02
N SER A 41 41.05 -12.55 -28.90
CA SER A 41 42.08 -13.57 -28.75
C SER A 41 41.86 -14.75 -29.71
N SER A 42 42.93 -15.19 -30.36
CA SER A 42 42.94 -16.39 -31.23
C SER A 42 42.80 -17.70 -30.44
N ASN A 43 42.96 -17.66 -29.12
CA ASN A 43 42.85 -18.81 -28.24
C ASN A 43 41.41 -18.98 -27.73
N SER A 44 40.80 -20.13 -28.03
CA SER A 44 39.42 -20.45 -27.66
C SER A 44 39.17 -20.44 -26.15
N PHE A 45 40.19 -20.80 -25.34
CA PHE A 45 40.11 -20.78 -23.87
C PHE A 45 40.03 -19.35 -23.33
N ILE A 46 40.73 -18.40 -23.96
CA ILE A 46 40.73 -16.99 -23.56
C ILE A 46 39.41 -16.31 -23.97
N LYS A 47 38.91 -16.65 -25.16
CA LYS A 47 37.61 -16.19 -25.68
C LYS A 47 36.41 -16.62 -24.82
N PHE A 48 36.53 -17.76 -24.13
CA PHE A 48 35.52 -18.23 -23.17
C PHE A 48 35.34 -17.26 -21.99
N PHE A 49 36.42 -16.67 -21.47
CA PHE A 49 36.34 -15.74 -20.34
C PHE A 49 35.60 -14.45 -20.71
N GLY A 50 35.82 -13.90 -21.91
CA GLY A 50 35.08 -12.70 -22.37
C GLY A 50 33.56 -12.93 -22.37
N ARG A 51 33.11 -14.13 -22.77
CA ARG A 51 31.68 -14.49 -22.79
C ARG A 51 31.11 -14.71 -21.37
N GLN A 52 31.92 -15.24 -20.45
CA GLN A 52 31.54 -15.38 -19.04
C GLN A 52 31.47 -14.02 -18.33
N PHE A 53 32.42 -13.12 -18.57
CA PHE A 53 32.40 -11.76 -18.00
C PHE A 53 31.14 -11.00 -18.40
N TYR A 54 30.74 -11.06 -19.67
CA TYR A 54 29.48 -10.45 -20.14
C TYR A 54 28.25 -11.03 -19.43
N LEU A 55 28.19 -12.36 -19.24
CA LEU A 55 27.08 -12.98 -18.50
C LEU A 55 27.02 -12.52 -17.04
N TRP A 56 28.18 -12.42 -16.38
CA TRP A 56 28.26 -11.89 -15.01
C TRP A 56 27.83 -10.43 -14.93
N GLU A 57 28.22 -9.61 -15.90
CA GLU A 57 27.81 -8.21 -15.98
C GLU A 57 26.27 -8.08 -16.05
N VAL A 58 25.63 -8.86 -16.91
CA VAL A 58 24.16 -8.91 -17.03
C VAL A 58 23.50 -9.33 -15.71
N ILE A 59 24.06 -10.35 -15.03
CA ILE A 59 23.57 -10.80 -13.72
C ILE A 59 23.69 -9.67 -12.67
N PHE A 60 24.82 -8.98 -12.62
CA PHE A 60 25.03 -7.86 -11.70
C PHE A 60 24.06 -6.71 -11.98
N TYR A 61 23.79 -6.37 -13.24
CA TYR A 61 22.77 -5.37 -13.62
C TYR A 61 21.38 -5.74 -13.08
N LEU A 62 20.95 -6.99 -13.24
CA LEU A 62 19.66 -7.45 -12.74
C LEU A 62 19.57 -7.37 -11.21
N ILE A 63 20.64 -7.73 -10.51
CA ILE A 63 20.72 -7.61 -9.05
C ILE A 63 20.62 -6.15 -8.61
N ILE A 64 21.35 -5.24 -9.26
CA ILE A 64 21.31 -3.80 -8.95
C ILE A 64 19.90 -3.24 -9.17
N ILE A 65 19.26 -3.54 -10.29
CA ILE A 65 17.88 -3.10 -10.58
C ILE A 65 16.91 -3.62 -9.51
N PHE A 66 17.04 -4.89 -9.13
CA PHE A 66 16.22 -5.50 -8.08
C PHE A 66 16.39 -4.79 -6.73
N ILE A 67 17.63 -4.51 -6.32
CA ILE A 67 17.94 -3.78 -5.09
C ILE A 67 17.35 -2.36 -5.14
N ILE A 68 17.56 -1.63 -6.23
CA ILE A 68 17.01 -0.28 -6.43
C ILE A 68 15.49 -0.31 -6.32
N SER A 69 14.82 -1.27 -6.97
CA SER A 69 13.35 -1.42 -6.90
C SER A 69 12.85 -1.67 -5.47
N LYS A 70 13.55 -2.53 -4.71
CA LYS A 70 13.23 -2.81 -3.30
C LYS A 70 13.42 -1.58 -2.42
N VAL A 71 14.55 -0.88 -2.57
CA VAL A 71 14.89 0.32 -1.78
C VAL A 71 13.93 1.46 -2.11
N TYR A 72 13.59 1.66 -3.38
CA TYR A 72 12.62 2.66 -3.80
C TYR A 72 11.26 2.44 -3.12
N LYS A 73 10.74 1.20 -3.12
CA LYS A 73 9.50 0.88 -2.40
C LYS A 73 9.59 1.15 -0.90
N LEU A 74 10.73 0.88 -0.26
CA LEU A 74 10.90 1.12 1.17
C LEU A 74 10.93 2.62 1.53
N ILE A 75 11.59 3.44 0.71
CA ILE A 75 11.72 4.88 0.96
C ILE A 75 10.42 5.62 0.61
N PHE A 76 9.77 5.27 -0.50
CA PHE A 76 8.60 6.00 -0.98
C PHE A 76 7.26 5.47 -0.42
N ASN A 77 7.19 4.21 0.04
CA ASN A 77 6.01 3.67 0.72
C ASN A 77 6.20 3.55 2.24
N SER A 78 7.12 4.31 2.84
CA SER A 78 7.26 4.31 4.29
C SER A 78 6.04 4.97 4.92
N LYS A 79 5.21 4.18 5.62
CA LYS A 79 4.06 4.70 6.35
C LYS A 79 4.50 5.73 7.38
N SER A 80 3.79 6.85 7.46
CA SER A 80 4.12 7.93 8.38
C SER A 80 3.98 7.49 9.84
N SER A 81 4.56 8.25 10.78
CA SER A 81 4.39 7.99 12.22
C SER A 81 2.91 8.02 12.62
N MET A 82 2.15 8.95 12.03
CA MET A 82 0.72 9.08 12.21
C MET A 82 -0.02 7.86 11.65
N GLU A 83 0.26 7.45 10.40
CA GLU A 83 -0.36 6.25 9.82
C GLU A 83 -0.10 4.98 10.64
N LYS A 84 1.08 4.87 11.27
CA LYS A 84 1.38 3.75 12.17
C LYS A 84 0.51 3.78 13.43
N LYS A 85 0.21 4.95 13.99
CA LYS A 85 -0.73 5.09 15.12
C LYS A 85 -2.15 4.73 14.70
N MET A 86 -2.61 5.28 13.58
CA MET A 86 -3.94 4.99 13.03
C MET A 86 -4.15 3.50 12.76
N LEU A 87 -3.14 2.81 12.21
CA LEU A 87 -3.20 1.36 12.01
C LEU A 87 -3.22 0.56 13.32
N LYS A 88 -2.65 1.10 14.41
CA LYS A 88 -2.77 0.49 15.74
C LYS A 88 -4.16 0.70 16.31
N ALA A 89 -4.78 1.86 16.10
CA ALA A 89 -6.16 2.13 16.51
C ALA A 89 -7.13 1.16 15.80
N ILE A 90 -7.01 1.02 14.47
CA ILE A 90 -7.82 0.07 13.69
C ILE A 90 -7.73 -1.36 14.22
N LYS A 91 -6.55 -1.83 14.63
CA LYS A 91 -6.38 -3.20 15.16
C LYS A 91 -7.15 -3.45 16.45
N LYS A 92 -7.43 -2.41 17.23
CA LYS A 92 -8.17 -2.52 18.50
C LYS A 92 -9.67 -2.31 18.32
N TYR A 93 -10.06 -1.57 17.28
CA TYR A 93 -11.45 -1.18 17.09
C TYR A 93 -12.31 -2.37 16.59
N PRO A 94 -13.52 -2.57 17.13
CA PRO A 94 -14.41 -3.64 16.67
C PRO A 94 -14.84 -3.43 15.22
N LEU A 95 -14.81 -4.47 14.39
CA LEU A 95 -15.29 -4.41 12.99
C LEU A 95 -16.80 -4.67 12.84
N ARG A 96 -17.54 -4.45 13.92
CA ARG A 96 -18.99 -4.64 14.02
C ARG A 96 -19.56 -3.50 14.85
N TYR A 97 -20.59 -2.87 14.33
CA TYR A 97 -21.27 -1.76 15.00
C TYR A 97 -22.76 -2.08 15.10
N ASN A 98 -23.25 -2.24 16.33
CA ASN A 98 -24.65 -2.58 16.60
C ASN A 98 -25.47 -1.30 16.71
N VAL A 99 -26.65 -1.28 16.09
CA VAL A 99 -27.55 -0.13 16.05
C VAL A 99 -28.94 -0.57 16.37
N THR A 100 -29.54 0.09 17.35
CA THR A 100 -30.95 -0.04 17.71
C THR A 100 -31.66 1.28 17.38
N ILE A 101 -32.76 1.23 16.63
CA ILE A 101 -33.50 2.46 16.29
C ILE A 101 -34.40 2.85 17.47
N THR A 102 -34.14 4.03 18.05
CA THR A 102 -34.90 4.57 19.18
C THR A 102 -36.40 4.58 18.87
N GLY A 103 -37.21 4.06 19.81
CA GLY A 103 -38.67 3.98 19.65
C GLY A 103 -39.16 2.79 18.83
N THR A 104 -38.27 1.87 18.43
CA THR A 104 -38.62 0.61 17.78
C THR A 104 -37.87 -0.56 18.42
N THR A 105 -38.30 -1.80 18.15
CA THR A 105 -37.53 -3.00 18.49
C THR A 105 -36.55 -3.40 17.37
N ASP A 106 -36.21 -2.46 16.48
CA ASP A 106 -35.41 -2.77 15.30
C ASP A 106 -33.92 -2.72 15.60
N GLU A 107 -33.26 -3.87 15.41
CA GLU A 107 -31.83 -4.07 15.59
C GLU A 107 -31.12 -4.38 14.26
N PHE A 108 -30.00 -3.70 14.06
CA PHE A 108 -29.14 -3.85 12.90
C PHE A 108 -27.67 -3.97 13.30
N VAL A 109 -26.90 -4.71 12.51
CA VAL A 109 -25.46 -4.88 12.69
C VAL A 109 -24.74 -4.43 11.43
N PHE A 110 -23.88 -3.43 11.56
CA PHE A 110 -23.03 -2.95 10.48
C PHE A 110 -21.69 -3.66 10.56
N LYS A 111 -21.31 -4.34 9.47
CA LYS A 111 -19.98 -4.93 9.31
C LYS A 111 -19.23 -4.14 8.26
N TYR A 112 -17.94 -3.94 8.49
CA TYR A 112 -17.10 -3.10 7.63
C TYR A 112 -15.63 -3.50 7.75
N SER A 113 -14.82 -2.92 6.87
CA SER A 113 -13.37 -2.95 6.93
C SER A 113 -12.82 -1.54 7.04
N LEU A 114 -11.70 -1.39 7.74
CA LEU A 114 -11.05 -0.10 7.97
C LEU A 114 -9.67 -0.09 7.33
N LEU A 115 -9.33 1.03 6.70
CA LEU A 115 -8.05 1.27 6.05
C LEU A 115 -7.56 2.67 6.39
N VAL A 116 -6.25 2.88 6.27
CA VAL A 116 -5.63 4.22 6.35
C VAL A 116 -5.03 4.53 4.99
N GLU A 117 -5.43 5.65 4.42
CA GLU A 117 -4.90 6.17 3.16
C GLU A 117 -4.62 7.65 3.31
N ASN A 118 -3.38 8.07 3.05
CA ASN A 118 -2.96 9.48 3.14
C ASN A 118 -3.33 10.11 4.50
N GLU A 119 -2.99 9.42 5.61
CA GLU A 119 -3.27 9.90 6.97
C GLU A 119 -4.77 10.13 7.28
N LYS A 120 -5.67 9.43 6.59
CA LYS A 120 -7.12 9.47 6.84
C LYS A 120 -7.71 8.07 6.99
N TYR A 121 -8.67 7.93 7.90
CA TYR A 121 -9.47 6.72 8.00
C TYR A 121 -10.40 6.59 6.80
N ARG A 122 -10.48 5.37 6.27
CA ARG A 122 -11.40 5.01 5.20
C ARG A 122 -12.16 3.75 5.58
N ILE A 123 -13.47 3.86 5.64
CA ILE A 123 -14.36 2.72 5.82
C ILE A 123 -14.63 2.11 4.45
N ASN A 124 -14.25 0.86 4.27
CA ASN A 124 -14.51 0.10 3.07
C ASN A 124 -15.57 -0.98 3.33
N ASP A 125 -16.49 -1.13 2.37
CA ASP A 125 -17.56 -2.12 2.38
C ASP A 125 -18.46 -2.11 3.63
N LEU A 126 -18.95 -0.92 4.04
CA LEU A 126 -19.95 -0.83 5.11
C LEU A 126 -21.26 -1.49 4.67
N ARG A 127 -21.59 -2.63 5.28
CA ARG A 127 -22.77 -3.43 4.96
C ARG A 127 -23.64 -3.68 6.19
N PRO A 128 -24.93 -3.32 6.14
CA PRO A 128 -25.84 -3.64 7.21
C PRO A 128 -26.37 -5.08 7.12
N TYR A 129 -26.65 -5.63 8.29
CA TYR A 129 -27.29 -6.91 8.52
C TYR A 129 -28.50 -6.67 9.42
N CYS A 130 -29.62 -7.29 9.09
CA CYS A 130 -30.85 -7.23 9.89
C CYS A 130 -30.85 -8.37 10.91
N SER A 131 -31.07 -8.04 12.18
CA SER A 131 -31.20 -9.02 13.27
C SER A 131 -32.67 -9.30 13.62
N ASN A 132 -33.63 -8.61 12.98
CA ASN A 132 -35.05 -8.71 13.32
C ASN A 132 -35.76 -9.91 12.68
N CYS A 133 -35.20 -10.45 11.59
CA CYS A 133 -35.83 -11.49 10.78
C CYS A 133 -35.42 -12.92 11.14
N SER A 134 -34.29 -13.10 11.83
CA SER A 134 -33.84 -14.40 12.32
C SER A 134 -32.81 -14.21 13.44
N GLU A 135 -32.63 -15.21 14.30
CA GLU A 135 -31.58 -15.21 15.33
C GLU A 135 -30.17 -14.96 14.75
N LYS A 136 -29.96 -15.30 13.47
CA LYS A 136 -28.74 -14.98 12.74
C LYS A 136 -28.93 -13.68 11.95
N SER A 137 -28.03 -12.71 12.14
CA SER A 137 -28.03 -11.46 11.38
C SER A 137 -27.98 -11.73 9.87
N ILE A 138 -29.00 -11.33 9.11
CA ILE A 138 -29.09 -11.55 7.65
C ILE A 138 -28.59 -10.32 6.91
N ARG A 139 -27.70 -10.51 5.93
CA ARG A 139 -27.19 -9.41 5.10
C ARG A 139 -28.35 -8.73 4.37
N MET A 140 -28.43 -7.39 4.47
CA MET A 140 -29.43 -6.63 3.74
C MET A 140 -29.02 -6.43 2.28
N ALA A 141 -30.01 -6.36 1.38
CA ALA A 141 -29.80 -6.06 -0.02
C ALA A 141 -29.73 -4.55 -0.24
N THR A 142 -28.86 -4.10 -1.13
CA THR A 142 -28.84 -2.70 -1.58
C THR A 142 -30.12 -2.38 -2.33
N PHE A 143 -30.76 -1.29 -1.95
CA PHE A 143 -32.00 -0.80 -2.53
C PHE A 143 -31.80 0.68 -2.89
N SER A 144 -32.04 1.05 -4.15
CA SER A 144 -31.91 2.44 -4.63
C SER A 144 -30.55 3.09 -4.25
N TYR A 145 -30.47 4.43 -4.25
CA TYR A 145 -29.25 5.23 -4.08
C TYR A 145 -28.57 5.11 -2.70
N GLY A 146 -28.12 3.91 -2.33
CA GLY A 146 -27.38 3.64 -1.10
C GLY A 146 -28.23 3.26 0.11
N ASP A 147 -29.53 3.02 -0.07
CA ASP A 147 -30.38 2.45 0.97
C ASP A 147 -30.23 0.92 1.01
N PHE A 148 -30.73 0.31 2.07
CA PHE A 148 -30.74 -1.14 2.24
C PHE A 148 -32.10 -1.64 2.68
N LYS A 149 -32.50 -2.80 2.14
CA LYS A 149 -33.77 -3.44 2.49
C LYS A 149 -33.56 -4.90 2.89
N CYS A 150 -34.26 -5.32 3.92
CA CYS A 150 -34.36 -6.71 4.33
C CYS A 150 -35.68 -7.34 3.86
N ASN A 151 -35.71 -8.66 3.72
CA ASN A 151 -36.90 -9.41 3.33
C ASN A 151 -38.04 -9.29 4.34
N CYS A 152 -37.75 -9.00 5.62
CA CYS A 152 -38.79 -8.71 6.63
C CYS A 152 -39.44 -7.32 6.49
N GLY A 153 -39.11 -6.57 5.43
CA GLY A 153 -39.68 -5.25 5.16
C GLY A 153 -38.96 -4.09 5.86
N LYS A 154 -38.00 -4.37 6.75
CA LYS A 154 -37.18 -3.36 7.41
C LYS A 154 -36.19 -2.72 6.43
N TYR A 155 -35.98 -1.42 6.58
CA TYR A 155 -35.11 -0.63 5.71
C TYR A 155 -34.13 0.20 6.52
N ILE A 156 -32.97 0.46 5.93
CA ILE A 156 -31.97 1.41 6.42
C ILE A 156 -31.76 2.42 5.31
N ASP A 157 -31.93 3.69 5.64
CA ASP A 157 -31.71 4.76 4.69
C ASP A 157 -30.22 5.12 4.56
N TYR A 158 -29.90 5.83 3.48
CA TYR A 158 -28.57 6.34 3.22
C TYR A 158 -28.06 7.26 4.34
N ARG A 159 -28.94 8.05 4.97
CA ARG A 159 -28.56 9.01 6.03
C ARG A 159 -28.04 8.28 7.27
N LEU A 160 -28.75 7.27 7.75
CA LEU A 160 -28.31 6.44 8.87
C LEU A 160 -26.97 5.76 8.56
N CYS A 161 -26.77 5.31 7.31
CA CYS A 161 -25.46 4.77 6.91
C CYS A 161 -24.35 5.82 7.00
N GLN A 162 -24.60 7.08 6.64
CA GLN A 162 -23.61 8.16 6.75
C GLN A 162 -23.34 8.54 8.20
N ASP A 163 -24.37 8.60 9.04
CA ASP A 163 -24.22 8.89 10.47
C ASP A 163 -23.35 7.83 11.16
N ILE A 164 -23.57 6.55 10.83
CA ILE A 164 -22.76 5.45 11.37
C ILE A 164 -21.32 5.53 10.88
N LYS A 165 -21.08 5.89 9.61
CA LYS A 165 -19.72 6.11 9.10
C LYS A 165 -19.02 7.21 9.89
N SER A 166 -19.70 8.33 10.11
CA SER A 166 -19.15 9.46 10.87
C SER A 166 -18.81 9.04 12.30
N ARG A 167 -19.70 8.33 12.99
CA ARG A 167 -19.45 7.81 14.35
C ARG A 167 -18.26 6.87 14.42
N ILE A 168 -18.18 5.90 13.50
CA ILE A 168 -17.03 4.97 13.44
C ILE A 168 -15.71 5.74 13.28
N ILE A 169 -15.68 6.77 12.44
CA ILE A 169 -14.49 7.61 12.25
C ILE A 169 -14.17 8.39 13.52
N THR A 170 -15.16 9.02 14.15
CA THR A 170 -14.97 9.76 15.40
C THR A 170 -14.45 8.87 16.51
N ASP A 171 -15.02 7.67 16.70
CA ASP A 171 -14.55 6.74 17.71
C ASP A 171 -13.10 6.26 17.45
N LEU A 172 -12.70 6.13 16.17
CA LEU A 172 -11.33 5.80 15.80
C LEU A 172 -10.34 6.93 16.11
N GLU A 173 -10.75 8.17 15.88
CA GLU A 173 -9.97 9.37 16.20
C GLU A 173 -9.75 9.51 17.71
N GLU A 174 -10.71 9.10 18.55
CA GLU A 174 -10.57 9.07 20.01
C GLU A 174 -9.56 8.02 20.52
N LEU A 175 -9.22 7.01 19.71
CA LEU A 175 -8.30 5.92 20.06
C LEU A 175 -6.83 6.16 19.63
N GLU A 176 -6.56 7.24 18.90
CA GLU A 176 -5.21 7.63 18.42
C GLU A 176 -4.26 8.14 19.51
#